data_AF-A0A7K4F7I3-F1
#
_entry.id   AF-A0A7K4F7I3-F1
#
_cell.length_a   1.000
_cell.length_b   1.000
_cell.length_c   1.000
_cell.angle_alpha   90.00
_cell.angle_beta   90.00
_cell.angle_gamma   90.00
#
_symmetry.space_group_name_H-M   'P 1'
#
loop_
_entity.id
_entity.type
_entity.pdbx_description
1 polymer ?
#
loop_
_entity_poly.entity_id
_entity_poly.type
_entity_poly.pdbx_seq_one_letter_code
_entity_poly.pdbx_strand_id
1 'polypeptide(L)' 'MMRKNLSVPIVRKFIPSRKLKSRKGDNGIVLVVGGSYIYHGAPI' A
#
# COMPACT_ATOMS: atom_id res chain seq x y z
N MET A 1 8.98 -20.75 -16.98
CA MET A 1 8.32 -19.43 -16.86
C MET A 1 9.35 -18.44 -16.32
N MET A 2 9.69 -17.37 -17.07
CA MET A 2 10.71 -16.41 -16.65
C MET A 2 10.16 -15.46 -15.57
N ARG A 3 10.72 -15.51 -14.36
CA ARG A 3 10.39 -14.55 -13.29
C ARG A 3 11.05 -13.21 -13.63
N LYS A 4 10.26 -12.19 -13.95
CA LYS A 4 10.77 -10.81 -14.00
C LYS A 4 10.98 -10.33 -12.58
N ASN A 5 12.23 -10.00 -12.26
CA ASN A 5 12.56 -9.37 -10.98
C ASN A 5 11.99 -7.94 -10.96
N LEU A 6 11.44 -7.54 -9.80
CA LEU A 6 11.05 -6.15 -9.57
C LEU A 6 12.30 -5.26 -9.65
N SER A 7 12.23 -4.21 -10.47
CA SER A 7 13.31 -3.22 -10.60
C SER A 7 12.78 -1.84 -10.27
N VAL A 8 13.69 -0.95 -9.82
CA VAL A 8 13.35 0.42 -9.42
C VAL A 8 12.53 1.18 -10.49
N PRO A 9 12.86 1.10 -11.80
CA PRO A 9 12.06 1.76 -12.83
C PRO A 9 10.62 1.23 -12.94
N ILE A 10 10.40 -0.04 -12.62
CA ILE A 10 9.07 -0.65 -12.65
C ILE A 10 8.25 -0.13 -11.47
N VAL A 11 8.81 -0.15 -10.25
CA VAL A 11 8.11 0.29 -9.03
C VAL A 11 7.72 1.78 -9.11
N ARG A 12 8.62 2.64 -9.61
CA ARG A 12 8.39 4.09 -9.71
C ARG A 12 7.18 4.45 -10.60
N LYS A 13 6.80 3.61 -11.55
CA LYS A 13 5.63 3.87 -12.42
C LYS A 13 4.30 3.80 -11.68
N PHE A 14 4.25 3.14 -10.52
CA PHE A 14 3.01 2.91 -9.76
C PHE A 14 2.89 3.79 -8.52
N ILE A 15 3.87 4.64 -8.22
CA ILE A 15 3.84 5.56 -7.06
C ILE A 15 3.45 6.95 -7.57
N PRO A 16 2.20 7.41 -7.34
CA PRO A 16 1.76 8.74 -7.75
C PRO A 16 2.40 9.82 -6.88
N SER A 17 2.59 11.02 -7.45
CA SER A 17 3.04 12.19 -6.69
C SER A 17 1.90 12.75 -5.82
N ARG A 18 2.24 13.22 -4.61
CA ARG A 18 1.28 13.86 -3.72
C ARG A 18 1.06 15.32 -4.14
N LYS A 19 -0.20 15.72 -4.34
CA LYS A 19 -0.57 17.11 -4.63
C LYS A 19 -0.41 17.99 -3.37
N LEU A 20 0.13 19.20 -3.53
CA LEU A 20 0.33 20.14 -2.41
C LEU A 20 -0.98 20.52 -1.69
N LYS A 21 -2.09 20.59 -2.42
CA LYS A 21 -3.42 20.92 -1.87
C LYS A 21 -4.24 19.68 -1.46
N SER A 22 -3.62 18.49 -1.38
CA SER A 22 -4.32 17.26 -1.02
C SER A 22 -4.76 17.23 0.45
N ARG A 23 -5.95 16.67 0.70
CA ARG A 23 -6.49 16.38 2.04
C ARG A 23 -6.42 14.88 2.31
N LYS A 24 -6.66 14.50 3.58
CA LYS A 24 -6.63 13.09 4.01
C LYS A 24 -7.47 12.17 3.11
N GLY A 25 -8.68 12.60 2.72
CA GLY A 25 -9.59 11.82 1.89
C GLY A 25 -9.12 11.58 0.45
N ASP A 26 -8.23 12.43 -0.09
CA ASP A 26 -7.75 12.28 -1.48
C ASP A 26 -6.84 11.06 -1.65
N ASN A 27 -6.27 10.54 -0.55
CA ASN A 27 -5.47 9.31 -0.54
C ASN A 27 -6.31 8.06 -0.22
N GLY A 28 -7.63 8.21 -0.10
CA GLY A 28 -8.55 7.13 0.24
C GLY A 28 -8.63 6.82 1.74
N ILE A 29 -9.60 5.99 2.09
CA ILE A 29 -9.81 5.44 3.43
C ILE A 29 -9.85 3.93 3.29
N VAL A 30 -9.07 3.21 4.09
CA VAL A 30 -8.98 1.76 4.05
C VAL A 30 -9.45 1.19 5.39
N LEU A 31 -10.27 0.16 5.33
CA LEU A 31 -10.62 -0.69 6.46
C LEU A 31 -9.79 -1.97 6.39
N VAL A 32 -9.01 -2.24 7.43
CA VAL A 32 -8.32 -3.52 7.59
C VAL A 32 -9.11 -4.35 8.58
N VAL A 33 -9.60 -5.50 8.14
CA VAL A 33 -10.25 -6.50 9.00
C VAL A 33 -9.34 -7.70 9.09
N GLY A 34 -8.93 -8.04 10.30
CA GLY A 34 -8.05 -9.17 10.52
C GLY A 34 -7.70 -9.30 12.00
N GLY A 35 -6.76 -10.20 12.27
CA GLY A 35 -6.41 -10.59 13.62
C GLY A 35 -7.33 -11.67 14.15
N SER A 36 -6.82 -12.42 15.11
CA SER A 36 -7.56 -13.43 15.84
C SER A 36 -7.13 -13.42 17.30
N TYR A 37 -7.76 -14.23 18.13
CA TYR A 37 -7.36 -14.38 19.53
C TYR A 37 -5.86 -14.66 19.68
N ILE A 38 -5.34 -15.55 18.85
CA ILE A 38 -3.93 -15.97 18.86
C ILE A 38 -3.05 -14.95 18.11
N TYR A 39 -3.54 -14.39 17.00
CA TYR A 39 -2.76 -13.51 16.12
C TYR A 39 -3.25 -12.06 16.14
N HIS A 40 -3.45 -11.51 17.34
CA HIS A 40 -3.92 -10.12 17.54
C HIS A 40 -2.95 -9.06 16.97
N GLY A 41 -1.66 -9.41 16.81
CA GLY A 41 -0.65 -8.52 16.22
C GLY A 41 -0.67 -8.47 14.69
N ALA A 42 -1.41 -9.35 14.00
CA ALA A 42 -1.38 -9.38 12.52
C ALA A 42 -1.93 -8.11 11.83
N PRO A 43 -2.90 -7.36 12.40
CA PRO A 43 -3.38 -6.11 11.81
C PRO A 43 -2.55 -4.86 12.16
N ILE A 44 -1.60 -4.96 13.09
CA ILE A 44 -0.80 -3.85 13.63
C ILE A 44 0.52 -3.75 12.86
#